data_AF-A0A2H0IMH5-F1
#
_entry.id   AF-A0A2H0IMH5-F1
#
_cell.length_a   1.000
_cell.length_b   1.000
_cell.length_c   1.000
_cell.angle_alpha   90.00
_cell.angle_beta   90.00
_cell.angle_gamma   90.00
#
_symmetry.space_group_name_H-M   'P 1'
#
loop_
_entity.id
_entity.type
_entity.pdbx_description
1 polymer ?
#
loop_
_entity_poly.entity_id
_entity_poly.type
_entity_poly.pdbx_seq_one_letter_code
_entity_poly.pdbx_strand_id
1 'polypeptide(L)'
;MHMILKLGDSLIPALESAEEVYVATALLTLPILSKIENALTSDCKRQYLVGVDLATPINVIKRLKDCSDQALFKARIYKDSSTFHPKVYIIKRASGLIAFIGSANATESGFYHNTEVSILIDDQNECTKLLNWFSELYNSSSDIEDGFIESYEMVYGRIRSRDAANRSDINSLSLTQNKPLSTSITLNDQFFKDRHYHAYTEPFHYDYGEKANAQRKVVKERMKELHKIIYPRFQEFDLKELNAHWWKPNITSSEVYRKGFNQKQQDAMWLHYGYSKERANGRSFMELPRIQVILVRAVIGVWFAIGKDYGSKQLRENLKNELKSSLSYRKYFHQLLEDLGASYRLFVGGVDHKISDLQSFEDTYDLMMTDNQKKYLILARDFDKNDPFLSEDQIGETILDEFKRLYPIYEEILRFS
;
A
#
# COMPACT_ATOMS: atom_id res chain seq x y z
N MET A 1 28.75 15.30 21.02
CA MET A 1 27.96 14.35 20.21
C MET A 1 26.76 13.89 21.00
N HIS A 2 25.56 14.31 20.60
CA HIS A 2 24.32 14.00 21.32
C HIS A 2 23.46 13.07 20.45
N MET A 3 23.12 11.90 20.99
CA MET A 3 22.28 10.91 20.32
C MET A 3 20.81 11.31 20.43
N ILE A 4 20.08 11.21 19.33
CA ILE A 4 18.68 11.58 19.18
C ILE A 4 17.94 10.38 18.60
N LEU A 5 16.92 9.91 19.34
CA LEU A 5 16.09 8.76 18.94
C LEU A 5 14.81 9.18 18.22
N LYS A 6 14.41 10.44 18.40
CA LYS A 6 13.24 11.07 17.77
C LYS A 6 13.68 12.39 17.19
N LEU A 7 13.97 12.39 15.89
CA LEU A 7 14.56 13.53 15.21
C LEU A 7 13.65 14.76 15.31
N GLY A 8 12.34 14.59 15.19
CA GLY A 8 11.39 15.69 15.23
C GLY A 8 11.44 16.52 16.52
N ASP A 9 11.63 15.85 17.66
CA ASP A 9 11.66 16.49 18.99
C ASP A 9 12.88 17.41 19.17
N SER A 10 13.96 17.19 18.41
CA SER A 10 15.20 17.98 18.49
C SER A 10 15.39 18.92 17.30
N LEU A 11 15.02 18.48 16.09
CA LEU A 11 15.19 19.27 14.88
C LEU A 11 14.19 20.43 14.81
N ILE A 12 12.91 20.19 15.10
CA ILE A 12 11.87 21.23 14.94
C ILE A 12 12.15 22.45 15.82
N PRO A 13 12.47 22.33 17.12
CA PRO A 13 12.84 23.49 17.93
C PRO A 13 14.12 24.21 17.46
N ALA A 14 15.07 23.48 16.87
CA ALA A 14 16.32 24.07 16.40
C ALA A 14 16.13 25.01 15.20
N LEU A 15 15.06 24.78 14.41
CA LEU A 15 14.73 25.57 13.21
C LEU A 15 14.22 26.99 13.55
N GLU A 16 13.66 27.19 14.75
CA GLU A 16 13.10 28.49 15.17
C GLU A 16 14.12 29.65 15.18
N SER A 17 15.41 29.31 15.28
CA SER A 17 16.53 30.26 15.31
C SER A 17 17.37 30.27 14.03
N ALA A 18 16.88 29.63 12.97
CA ALA A 18 17.64 29.46 11.74
C ALA A 18 17.66 30.73 10.88
N GLU A 19 18.85 31.09 10.39
CA GLU A 19 19.05 32.08 9.33
C GLU A 19 19.10 31.40 7.95
N GLU A 20 19.69 30.20 7.88
CA GLU A 20 19.73 29.37 6.68
C GLU A 20 19.56 27.89 7.04
N VAL A 21 18.81 27.14 6.23
CA VAL A 21 18.61 25.70 6.38
C VAL A 21 18.87 24.96 5.08
N TYR A 22 19.57 23.83 5.20
CA TYR A 22 19.91 22.94 4.09
C TYR A 22 19.45 21.53 4.44
N VAL A 23 18.53 20.99 3.63
CA VAL A 23 17.92 19.67 3.86
C VAL A 23 18.28 18.76 2.69
N ALA A 24 19.07 17.72 2.94
CA ALA A 24 19.30 16.64 1.97
C ALA A 24 18.62 15.36 2.47
N THR A 25 17.54 14.95 1.79
CA THR A 25 16.74 13.81 2.24
C THR A 25 16.32 12.89 1.09
N ALA A 26 16.45 11.59 1.31
CA ALA A 26 16.07 10.55 0.37
C ALA A 26 14.55 10.47 0.12
N LEU A 27 13.77 10.82 1.15
CA LEU A 27 12.32 10.76 1.14
C LEU A 27 11.75 11.88 2.02
N LEU A 28 10.90 12.70 1.42
CA LEU A 28 10.19 13.80 2.08
C LEU A 28 8.68 13.62 1.96
N THR A 29 7.93 13.96 3.00
CA THR A 29 6.46 13.95 2.99
C THR A 29 5.90 15.33 3.28
N LEU A 30 4.69 15.64 2.78
CA LEU A 30 4.05 16.93 2.98
C LEU A 30 3.90 17.30 4.47
N PRO A 31 3.45 16.41 5.38
CA PRO A 31 3.31 16.77 6.79
C PRO A 31 4.63 17.23 7.43
N ILE A 32 5.74 16.59 7.07
CA ILE A 32 7.07 17.00 7.59
C ILE A 32 7.57 18.27 6.93
N LEU A 33 7.40 18.43 5.61
CA LEU A 33 7.73 19.69 4.93
C LEU A 33 6.98 20.86 5.59
N SER A 34 5.67 20.71 5.84
CA SER A 34 4.88 21.71 6.54
C SER A 34 5.37 21.98 7.96
N LYS A 35 5.76 20.95 8.72
CA LYS A 35 6.32 21.13 10.08
C LYS A 35 7.65 21.90 10.06
N ILE A 36 8.54 21.61 9.10
CA ILE A 36 9.80 22.34 8.93
C ILE A 36 9.51 23.79 8.57
N GLU A 37 8.71 24.04 7.53
CA GLU A 37 8.40 25.40 7.07
C GLU A 37 7.67 26.23 8.12
N ASN A 38 6.78 25.63 8.92
CA ASN A 38 6.09 26.34 10.01
C ASN A 38 7.01 26.73 11.17
N ALA A 39 8.15 26.05 11.34
CA ALA A 39 9.13 26.37 12.37
C ALA A 39 10.12 27.46 11.93
N LEU A 40 10.25 27.69 10.62
CA LEU A 40 11.19 28.68 10.07
C LEU A 40 10.59 30.09 10.08
N THR A 41 11.47 31.08 10.25
CA THR A 41 11.10 32.49 10.04
C THR A 41 10.97 32.80 8.55
N SER A 42 10.19 33.83 8.20
CA SER A 42 9.95 34.20 6.79
C SER A 42 11.21 34.61 6.02
N ASP A 43 12.22 35.13 6.74
CA ASP A 43 13.50 35.60 6.22
C ASP A 43 14.60 34.53 6.20
N CYS A 44 14.36 33.35 6.79
CA CYS A 44 15.31 32.24 6.75
C CYS A 44 15.49 31.73 5.31
N LYS A 45 16.72 31.56 4.83
CA LYS A 45 16.98 30.90 3.54
C LYS A 45 16.81 29.39 3.67
N ARG A 46 16.25 28.73 2.66
CA ARG A 46 15.98 27.29 2.70
C ARG A 46 16.32 26.64 1.37
N GLN A 47 17.15 25.60 1.44
CA GLN A 47 17.59 24.80 0.31
C GLN A 47 17.25 23.34 0.55
N TYR A 48 16.44 22.78 -0.34
CA TYR A 48 16.03 21.38 -0.30
C TYR A 48 16.68 20.60 -1.44
N LEU A 49 17.35 19.51 -1.09
CA LEU A 49 17.86 18.52 -2.03
C LEU A 49 17.15 17.19 -1.77
N VAL A 50 16.29 16.78 -2.70
CA VAL A 50 15.34 15.69 -2.47
C VAL A 50 15.58 14.55 -3.44
N GLY A 51 15.59 13.33 -2.90
CA GLY A 51 15.63 12.09 -3.68
C GLY A 51 14.25 11.65 -4.17
N VAL A 52 14.24 10.90 -5.26
CA VAL A 52 13.01 10.30 -5.82
C VAL A 52 13.04 8.78 -5.90
N ASP A 53 14.18 8.17 -5.55
CA ASP A 53 14.40 6.72 -5.58
C ASP A 53 13.48 5.97 -4.60
N LEU A 54 13.08 6.60 -3.49
CA LEU A 54 12.19 6.03 -2.46
C LEU A 54 10.73 6.55 -2.55
N ALA A 55 10.27 6.87 -3.75
CA ALA A 55 8.89 7.33 -4.00
C ALA A 55 8.47 8.56 -3.17
N THR A 56 9.26 9.64 -3.18
CA THR A 56 8.82 10.95 -2.67
C THR A 56 7.47 11.33 -3.31
N PRO A 57 6.41 11.62 -2.53
CA PRO A 57 5.09 11.87 -3.10
C PRO A 57 5.04 13.01 -4.12
N ILE A 58 4.27 12.82 -5.20
CA ILE A 58 4.18 13.79 -6.30
C ILE A 58 3.70 15.18 -5.83
N ASN A 59 2.81 15.22 -4.82
CA ASN A 59 2.32 16.46 -4.23
C ASN A 59 3.42 17.21 -3.44
N VAL A 60 4.43 16.52 -2.92
CA VAL A 60 5.62 17.15 -2.33
C VAL A 60 6.46 17.79 -3.43
N ILE A 61 6.73 17.07 -4.53
CA ILE A 61 7.51 17.61 -5.65
C ILE A 61 6.86 18.86 -6.26
N LYS A 62 5.53 18.80 -6.50
CA LYS A 62 4.73 19.95 -6.96
C LYS A 62 4.85 21.12 -5.97
N ARG A 63 4.70 20.87 -4.66
CA ARG A 63 4.85 21.91 -3.63
C ARG A 63 6.25 22.54 -3.61
N LEU A 64 7.31 21.73 -3.75
CA LEU A 64 8.69 22.21 -3.78
C LEU A 64 8.95 23.09 -5.00
N LYS A 65 8.39 22.73 -6.16
CA LYS A 65 8.44 23.57 -7.37
C LYS A 65 7.74 24.92 -7.14
N ASP A 66 6.50 24.89 -6.68
CA ASP A 66 5.69 26.11 -6.46
C ASP A 66 6.36 27.09 -5.50
N CYS A 67 7.12 26.58 -4.52
CA CYS A 67 7.84 27.41 -3.57
C CYS A 67 9.17 27.93 -4.11
N SER A 68 9.78 27.27 -5.10
CA SER A 68 11.11 27.62 -5.63
C SER A 68 11.15 28.95 -6.40
N ASP A 69 9.99 29.52 -6.73
CA ASP A 69 9.87 30.88 -7.29
C ASP A 69 10.11 31.98 -6.23
N GLN A 70 10.17 31.63 -4.94
CA GLN A 70 10.46 32.57 -3.86
C GLN A 70 11.97 32.80 -3.71
N ALA A 71 12.40 34.06 -3.52
CA ALA A 71 13.82 34.43 -3.47
C ALA A 71 14.66 33.65 -2.42
N LEU A 72 14.03 33.22 -1.33
CA LEU A 72 14.69 32.56 -0.20
C LEU A 72 14.44 31.04 -0.16
N PHE A 73 13.59 30.49 -1.04
CA PHE A 73 13.30 29.05 -1.11
C PHE A 73 13.84 28.47 -2.41
N LYS A 74 14.66 27.43 -2.32
CA LYS A 74 15.08 26.69 -3.51
C LYS A 74 15.03 25.19 -3.25
N ALA A 75 14.51 24.44 -4.21
CA ALA A 75 14.49 23.00 -4.15
C ALA A 75 15.01 22.39 -5.45
N ARG A 76 15.74 21.28 -5.31
CA ARG A 76 16.32 20.51 -6.40
C ARG A 76 16.11 19.02 -6.22
N ILE A 77 16.12 18.32 -7.34
CA ILE A 77 16.08 16.87 -7.39
C ILE A 77 17.48 16.35 -7.63
N TYR A 78 17.94 15.51 -6.71
CA TYR A 78 19.14 14.74 -6.96
C TYR A 78 18.79 13.50 -7.76
N LYS A 79 19.42 13.32 -8.92
CA LYS A 79 19.30 12.14 -9.74
C LYS A 79 20.67 11.80 -10.33
N ASP A 80 21.18 10.63 -9.96
CA ASP A 80 22.38 10.04 -10.51
C ASP A 80 22.14 8.55 -10.77
N SER A 81 23.13 7.85 -11.32
CA SER A 81 23.17 6.39 -11.45
C SER A 81 23.12 5.63 -10.12
N SER A 82 23.39 6.32 -9.00
CA SER A 82 23.38 5.78 -7.65
C SER A 82 22.15 6.25 -6.85
N THR A 83 21.67 5.40 -5.93
CA THR A 83 20.53 5.73 -5.07
C THR A 83 20.86 6.88 -4.12
N PHE A 84 20.07 7.95 -4.18
CA PHE A 84 20.22 9.08 -3.26
C PHE A 84 19.57 8.77 -1.91
N HIS A 85 20.42 8.45 -0.92
CA HIS A 85 19.95 8.04 0.40
C HIS A 85 20.36 8.90 1.63
N PRO A 86 20.80 10.17 1.50
CA PRO A 86 21.18 10.97 2.65
C PRO A 86 19.96 11.42 3.46
N LYS A 87 20.22 11.76 4.73
CA LYS A 87 19.25 12.25 5.73
C LYS A 87 19.98 13.26 6.62
N VAL A 88 20.21 14.43 6.05
CA VAL A 88 21.09 15.46 6.61
C VAL A 88 20.32 16.78 6.67
N TYR A 89 20.35 17.42 7.84
CA TYR A 89 19.70 18.70 8.09
C TYR A 89 20.74 19.64 8.69
N ILE A 90 21.14 20.68 7.97
CA ILE A 90 22.14 21.66 8.39
C ILE A 90 21.42 22.96 8.67
N ILE A 91 21.70 23.56 9.83
CA ILE A 91 21.10 24.81 10.27
C ILE A 91 22.22 25.81 10.55
N LYS A 92 22.15 26.96 9.92
CA LYS A 92 22.98 28.12 10.21
C LYS A 92 22.18 29.09 11.06
N ARG A 93 22.79 29.55 12.15
CA ARG A 93 22.24 30.54 13.08
C ARG A 93 23.34 31.54 13.44
N ALA A 94 22.98 32.65 14.07
CA ALA A 94 23.93 33.68 14.52
C ALA A 94 25.08 33.10 15.36
N SER A 95 24.83 32.03 16.13
CA SER A 95 25.83 31.38 16.98
C SER A 95 26.68 30.30 16.28
N GLY A 96 26.55 30.13 14.96
CA GLY A 96 27.29 29.15 14.16
C GLY A 96 26.41 28.09 13.49
N LEU A 97 27.04 27.04 12.98
CA LEU A 97 26.37 25.92 12.32
C LEU A 97 26.05 24.80 13.31
N ILE A 98 24.94 24.10 13.07
CA ILE A 98 24.67 22.77 13.63
C ILE A 98 24.16 21.85 12.53
N ALA A 99 24.31 20.55 12.70
CA ALA A 99 23.78 19.56 11.76
C ALA A 99 23.18 18.36 12.48
N PHE A 100 22.13 17.79 11.89
CA PHE A 100 21.53 16.52 12.27
C PHE A 100 21.77 15.50 11.16
N ILE A 101 22.32 14.34 11.51
CA ILE A 101 22.57 13.24 10.57
C ILE A 101 22.10 11.94 11.21
N GLY A 102 21.44 11.08 10.44
CA GLY A 102 20.99 9.79 10.95
C GLY A 102 20.28 8.90 9.95
N SER A 103 19.50 7.97 10.47
CA SER A 103 18.69 7.02 9.71
C SER A 103 17.26 7.51 9.42
N ALA A 104 16.83 8.61 10.04
CA ALA A 104 15.50 9.20 9.89
C ALA A 104 15.32 9.96 8.56
N ASN A 105 14.50 9.41 7.65
CA ASN A 105 13.96 10.16 6.52
C ASN A 105 13.01 11.28 6.98
N ALA A 106 12.71 12.25 6.10
CA ALA A 106 11.81 13.36 6.38
C ALA A 106 10.32 12.95 6.23
N THR A 107 9.95 11.92 6.99
CA THR A 107 8.59 11.37 7.07
C THR A 107 8.09 11.39 8.50
N GLU A 108 6.77 11.33 8.70
CA GLU A 108 6.20 11.26 10.05
C GLU A 108 6.75 10.05 10.82
N SER A 109 6.82 8.90 10.16
CA SER A 109 7.44 7.70 10.73
C SER A 109 8.92 7.90 11.06
N GLY A 110 9.72 8.52 10.18
CA GLY A 110 11.13 8.78 10.44
C GLY A 110 11.36 9.78 11.57
N PHE A 111 10.51 10.80 11.71
CA PHE A 111 10.69 11.80 12.77
C PHE A 111 10.25 11.29 14.14
N TYR A 112 9.19 10.47 14.21
CA TYR A 112 8.49 10.18 15.47
C TYR A 112 8.22 8.71 15.78
N HIS A 113 8.19 7.79 14.81
CA HIS A 113 7.68 6.43 15.05
C HIS A 113 8.72 5.32 14.89
N ASN A 114 9.50 5.34 13.81
CA ASN A 114 10.53 4.35 13.53
C ASN A 114 11.58 4.28 14.64
N THR A 115 12.26 3.14 14.73
CA THR A 115 13.50 2.98 15.47
C THR A 115 14.62 3.63 14.67
N GLU A 116 14.88 4.89 14.95
CA GLU A 116 15.90 5.68 14.25
C GLU A 116 17.02 6.09 15.22
N VAL A 117 18.19 6.35 14.65
CA VAL A 117 19.29 7.01 15.35
C VAL A 117 19.72 8.22 14.56
N SER A 118 19.84 9.35 15.25
CA SER A 118 20.38 10.59 14.71
C SER A 118 21.38 11.19 15.69
N ILE A 119 22.27 12.03 15.18
CA ILE A 119 23.30 12.71 15.97
C ILE A 119 23.20 14.20 15.68
N LEU A 120 23.21 15.00 16.74
CA LEU A 120 23.49 16.43 16.66
C LEU A 120 25.00 16.66 16.65
N ILE A 121 25.45 17.39 15.63
CA ILE A 121 26.81 17.87 15.42
C ILE A 121 26.78 19.39 15.61
N ASP A 122 27.60 19.89 16.53
CA ASP A 122 27.80 21.31 16.84
C ASP A 122 29.27 21.75 16.66
N ASP A 123 30.15 20.82 16.28
CA ASP A 123 31.50 21.13 15.86
C ASP A 123 31.49 21.87 14.52
N GLN A 124 32.08 23.07 14.50
CA GLN A 124 32.02 23.96 13.34
C GLN A 124 32.80 23.43 12.14
N ASN A 125 33.89 22.69 12.36
CA ASN A 125 34.68 22.12 11.27
C ASN A 125 33.90 21.00 10.60
N GLU A 126 33.27 20.11 11.38
CA GLU A 126 32.42 19.03 10.84
C GLU A 126 31.18 19.59 10.14
N CYS A 127 30.52 20.60 10.72
CA CYS A 127 29.39 21.26 10.06
C CYS A 127 29.78 21.93 8.74
N THR A 128 30.96 22.54 8.67
CA THR A 128 31.47 23.16 7.44
C THR A 128 31.74 22.11 6.36
N LYS A 129 32.31 20.95 6.72
CA LYS A 129 32.49 19.84 5.77
C LYS A 129 31.15 19.35 5.22
N LEU A 130 30.14 19.22 6.08
CA LEU A 130 28.79 18.82 5.66
C LEU A 130 28.13 19.84 4.74
N LEU A 131 28.30 21.13 5.03
CA LEU A 131 27.78 22.20 4.17
C LEU A 131 28.47 22.22 2.80
N ASN A 132 29.79 21.98 2.76
CA ASN A 132 30.53 21.87 1.49
C ASN A 132 30.05 20.66 0.68
N TRP A 133 29.93 19.49 1.33
CA TRP A 133 29.39 18.28 0.71
C TRP A 133 27.97 18.50 0.17
N PHE A 134 27.09 19.14 0.96
CA PHE A 134 25.75 19.49 0.50
C PHE A 134 25.81 20.39 -0.74
N SER A 135 26.66 21.43 -0.71
CA SER A 135 26.79 22.40 -1.80
C SER A 135 27.28 21.75 -3.10
N GLU A 136 28.21 20.80 -3.02
CA GLU A 136 28.69 20.05 -4.19
C GLU A 136 27.56 19.22 -4.83
N LEU A 137 26.79 18.48 -4.03
CA LEU A 137 25.65 17.71 -4.52
C LEU A 137 24.52 18.61 -5.03
N TYR A 138 24.24 19.70 -4.33
CA TYR A 138 23.22 20.66 -4.72
C TYR A 138 23.55 21.33 -6.07
N ASN A 139 24.80 21.70 -6.29
CA ASN A 139 25.24 22.34 -7.53
C ASN A 139 25.24 21.39 -8.73
N SER A 140 25.36 20.08 -8.50
CA SER A 140 25.28 19.04 -9.53
C SER A 140 23.87 18.47 -9.74
N SER A 141 22.89 18.94 -8.97
CA SER A 141 21.49 18.49 -9.05
C SER A 141 20.62 19.35 -9.98
N SER A 142 19.49 18.80 -10.40
CA SER A 142 18.57 19.44 -11.35
C SER A 142 17.50 20.28 -10.64
N ASP A 143 17.13 21.39 -11.26
CA ASP A 143 15.94 22.16 -10.84
C ASP A 143 14.65 21.36 -11.14
N ILE A 144 13.55 21.69 -10.43
CA ILE A 144 12.26 21.00 -10.59
C ILE A 144 11.47 21.61 -11.75
N GLU A 145 11.54 20.98 -12.91
CA GLU A 145 10.82 21.39 -14.12
C GLU A 145 9.51 20.61 -14.33
N ASP A 146 8.56 21.18 -15.07
CA ASP A 146 7.27 20.53 -15.35
C ASP A 146 7.44 19.19 -16.07
N GLY A 147 8.36 19.11 -17.04
CA GLY A 147 8.66 17.86 -17.74
C GLY A 147 9.20 16.75 -16.83
N PHE A 148 9.89 17.11 -15.74
CA PHE A 148 10.29 16.16 -14.71
C PHE A 148 9.07 15.66 -13.93
N ILE A 149 8.17 16.56 -13.51
CA ILE A 149 6.96 16.21 -12.74
C ILE A 149 6.08 15.25 -13.55
N GLU A 150 5.83 15.55 -14.82
CA GLU A 150 5.05 14.69 -15.72
C GLU A 150 5.70 13.30 -15.86
N SER A 151 7.01 13.27 -16.12
CA SER A 151 7.77 12.02 -16.24
C SER A 151 7.75 11.21 -14.95
N TYR A 152 7.85 11.89 -13.80
CA TYR A 152 7.84 11.28 -12.49
C TYR A 152 6.45 10.74 -12.13
N GLU A 153 5.37 11.46 -12.43
CA GLU A 153 3.99 11.03 -12.17
C GLU A 153 3.66 9.72 -12.90
N MET A 154 4.15 9.53 -14.13
CA MET A 154 4.01 8.29 -14.90
C MET A 154 4.74 7.08 -14.30
N VAL A 155 5.82 7.29 -13.53
CA VAL A 155 6.58 6.20 -12.89
C VAL A 155 6.28 6.07 -11.40
N TYR A 156 5.74 7.11 -10.76
CA TYR A 156 5.52 7.21 -9.32
C TYR A 156 4.66 6.06 -8.79
N GLY A 157 3.56 5.75 -9.49
CA GLY A 157 2.71 4.60 -9.14
C GLY A 157 3.49 3.28 -9.13
N ARG A 158 4.37 3.05 -10.11
CA ARG A 158 5.20 1.86 -10.21
C ARG A 158 6.28 1.80 -9.12
N ILE A 159 6.94 2.92 -8.81
CA ILE A 159 7.95 2.98 -7.74
C ILE A 159 7.29 2.69 -6.39
N ARG A 160 6.16 3.34 -6.09
CA ARG A 160 5.39 3.10 -4.85
C ARG A 160 4.90 1.66 -4.75
N SER A 161 4.45 1.06 -5.87
CA SER A 161 4.06 -0.35 -5.91
C SER A 161 5.24 -1.28 -5.62
N ARG A 162 6.41 -1.01 -6.19
CA ARG A 162 7.64 -1.78 -5.92
C ARG A 162 8.10 -1.66 -4.48
N ASP A 163 8.03 -0.48 -3.87
CA ASP A 163 8.39 -0.30 -2.46
C ASP A 163 7.44 -1.07 -1.52
N ALA A 164 6.15 -1.07 -1.83
CA ALA A 164 5.17 -1.86 -1.08
C ALA A 164 5.39 -3.37 -1.28
N ALA A 165 5.71 -3.80 -2.50
CA ALA A 165 6.05 -5.18 -2.80
C ALA A 165 7.33 -5.62 -2.06
N ASN A 166 8.40 -4.82 -2.12
CA ASN A 166 9.66 -5.07 -1.40
C ASN A 166 9.43 -5.17 0.11
N ARG A 167 8.60 -4.31 0.70
CA ARG A 167 8.24 -4.41 2.12
C ARG A 167 7.48 -5.68 2.43
N SER A 168 6.56 -6.08 1.55
CA SER A 168 5.86 -7.37 1.66
C SER A 168 6.84 -8.54 1.60
N ASP A 169 7.81 -8.49 0.68
CA ASP A 169 8.83 -9.53 0.51
C ASP A 169 9.70 -9.63 1.76
N ILE A 170 10.16 -8.50 2.30
CA ILE A 170 10.93 -8.47 3.56
C ILE A 170 10.11 -9.00 4.74
N ASN A 171 8.83 -8.65 4.83
CA ASN A 171 7.95 -9.18 5.88
C ASN A 171 7.67 -10.67 5.73
N SER A 172 7.75 -11.21 4.51
CA SER A 172 7.66 -12.65 4.26
C SER A 172 8.94 -13.42 4.66
N LEU A 173 10.07 -12.73 4.86
CA LEU A 173 11.31 -13.31 5.40
C LEU A 173 11.15 -13.58 6.90
N SER A 174 10.39 -14.62 7.25
CA SER A 174 10.31 -15.13 8.61
C SER A 174 11.67 -15.72 9.04
N LEU A 175 12.40 -15.00 9.90
CA LEU A 175 13.56 -15.57 10.60
C LEU A 175 13.03 -16.48 11.72
N THR A 176 13.09 -17.79 11.49
CA THR A 176 12.86 -18.82 12.51
C THR A 176 13.97 -18.78 13.58
N GLN A 177 13.72 -17.99 14.62
CA GLN A 177 14.22 -17.99 16.01
C GLN A 177 15.71 -18.29 16.30
N ASN A 178 16.38 -17.35 17.02
CA ASN A 178 16.83 -17.62 18.39
C ASN A 178 17.22 -16.35 19.20
N LYS A 179 16.43 -16.13 20.26
CA LYS A 179 16.67 -15.41 21.53
C LYS A 179 16.84 -13.88 21.59
N PRO A 180 16.44 -13.30 22.75
CA PRO A 180 15.87 -11.96 22.81
C PRO A 180 16.91 -10.93 23.23
N LEU A 181 16.77 -9.72 22.67
CA LEU A 181 17.14 -8.53 23.42
C LEU A 181 15.85 -7.78 23.78
N SER A 182 15.61 -7.77 25.08
CA SER A 182 14.54 -7.05 25.76
C SER A 182 14.42 -5.61 25.28
N THR A 183 13.33 -5.29 24.60
CA THR A 183 12.41 -4.22 25.02
C THR A 183 11.03 -4.56 24.43
N SER A 184 10.04 -4.57 25.29
CA SER A 184 8.67 -4.97 25.04
C SER A 184 8.02 -4.23 23.85
N ILE A 185 7.84 -4.92 22.73
CA ILE A 185 6.79 -4.58 21.75
C ILE A 185 5.98 -5.86 21.55
N THR A 186 4.73 -5.79 21.96
CA THR A 186 3.80 -6.90 22.12
C THR A 186 3.47 -7.52 20.76
N LEU A 187 3.99 -8.72 20.48
CA LEU A 187 3.72 -9.53 19.28
C LEU A 187 2.28 -10.13 19.24
N ASN A 188 1.29 -9.49 19.89
CA ASN A 188 -0.03 -10.09 20.14
C ASN A 188 -1.23 -9.35 19.55
N ASP A 189 -1.04 -8.26 18.79
CA ASP A 189 -2.19 -7.48 18.31
C ASP A 189 -2.61 -7.71 16.86
N GLN A 190 -2.65 -8.97 16.42
CA GLN A 190 -3.25 -9.32 15.14
C GLN A 190 -4.76 -9.07 15.13
N PHE A 191 -5.30 -8.46 14.08
CA PHE A 191 -6.74 -8.19 14.00
C PHE A 191 -7.53 -9.50 13.96
N PHE A 192 -7.06 -10.49 13.20
CA PHE A 192 -7.56 -11.86 13.31
C PHE A 192 -6.66 -12.67 14.25
N LYS A 193 -7.24 -13.21 15.34
CA LYS A 193 -6.54 -14.07 16.30
C LYS A 193 -6.60 -15.54 15.84
N ASP A 194 -5.73 -16.40 16.37
CA ASP A 194 -5.68 -17.84 16.05
C ASP A 194 -7.04 -18.56 16.10
N ARG A 195 -7.88 -18.19 17.07
CA ARG A 195 -9.25 -18.73 17.20
C ARG A 195 -10.13 -18.47 15.98
N HIS A 196 -9.89 -17.39 15.24
CA HIS A 196 -10.66 -17.06 14.03
C HIS A 196 -10.28 -18.00 12.87
N TYR A 197 -9.00 -18.32 12.72
CA TYR A 197 -8.52 -19.30 11.74
C TYR A 197 -8.95 -20.73 12.08
N HIS A 198 -8.94 -21.07 13.37
CA HIS A 198 -9.34 -22.39 13.85
C HIS A 198 -10.74 -22.80 13.38
N ALA A 199 -11.69 -21.85 13.32
CA ALA A 199 -13.07 -22.07 12.87
C ALA A 199 -13.21 -22.59 11.43
N TYR A 200 -12.12 -22.50 10.64
CA TYR A 200 -12.05 -22.90 9.23
C TYR A 200 -10.94 -23.93 8.97
N THR A 201 -10.52 -24.65 10.01
CA THR A 201 -9.66 -25.84 9.88
C THR A 201 -10.48 -27.06 9.46
N GLU A 202 -9.81 -28.06 8.91
CA GLU A 202 -10.43 -29.28 8.34
C GLU A 202 -11.48 -29.96 9.25
N PRO A 203 -11.29 -30.08 10.58
CA PRO A 203 -12.30 -30.68 11.46
C PRO A 203 -13.65 -29.96 11.43
N PHE A 204 -13.66 -28.65 11.14
CA PHE A 204 -14.88 -27.85 11.10
C PHE A 204 -15.47 -27.71 9.70
N HIS A 205 -14.80 -28.14 8.63
CA HIS A 205 -15.27 -27.91 7.25
C HIS A 205 -16.67 -28.47 6.96
N TYR A 206 -17.00 -29.59 7.61
CA TYR A 206 -18.28 -30.29 7.46
C TYR A 206 -19.12 -30.28 8.75
N ASP A 207 -18.68 -29.57 9.79
CA ASP A 207 -19.37 -29.52 11.07
C ASP A 207 -20.55 -28.53 11.01
N TYR A 208 -21.76 -29.08 11.16
CA TYR A 208 -23.04 -28.39 11.21
C TYR A 208 -23.53 -28.13 12.65
N GLY A 209 -22.74 -28.50 13.66
CA GLY A 209 -23.05 -28.32 15.06
C GLY A 209 -23.07 -26.85 15.48
N GLU A 210 -23.83 -26.56 16.54
CA GLU A 210 -23.98 -25.21 17.08
C GLU A 210 -22.63 -24.61 17.53
N LYS A 211 -21.71 -25.44 18.04
CA LYS A 211 -20.37 -25.00 18.43
C LYS A 211 -19.55 -24.47 17.26
N ALA A 212 -19.55 -25.19 16.12
CA ALA A 212 -18.86 -24.74 14.91
C ALA A 212 -19.48 -23.44 14.36
N ASN A 213 -20.82 -23.37 14.31
CA ASN A 213 -21.52 -22.15 13.87
C ASN A 213 -21.25 -20.96 14.82
N ALA A 214 -21.15 -21.20 16.13
CA ALA A 214 -20.78 -20.16 17.09
C ALA A 214 -19.35 -19.64 16.86
N GLN A 215 -18.39 -20.52 16.55
CA GLN A 215 -17.03 -20.09 16.21
C GLN A 215 -16.99 -19.26 14.92
N ARG A 216 -17.69 -19.70 13.87
CA ARG A 216 -17.81 -18.94 12.61
C ARG A 216 -18.50 -17.59 12.81
N LYS A 217 -19.47 -17.51 13.72
CA LYS A 217 -20.13 -16.25 14.10
C LYS A 217 -19.14 -15.24 14.69
N VAL A 218 -18.17 -15.68 15.50
CA VAL A 218 -17.11 -14.79 16.00
C VAL A 218 -16.31 -14.19 14.84
N VAL A 219 -15.96 -15.01 13.84
CA VAL A 219 -15.27 -14.51 12.64
C VAL A 219 -16.13 -13.53 11.84
N LYS A 220 -17.43 -13.81 11.71
CA LYS A 220 -18.39 -12.91 11.05
C LYS A 220 -18.48 -11.55 11.73
N GLU A 221 -18.59 -11.50 13.06
CA GLU A 221 -18.60 -10.23 13.78
C GLU A 221 -17.29 -9.47 13.61
N ARG A 222 -16.16 -10.18 13.57
CA ARG A 222 -14.86 -9.56 13.30
C ARG A 222 -14.75 -8.97 11.89
N MET A 223 -15.30 -9.65 10.88
CA MET A 223 -15.42 -9.10 9.52
C MET A 223 -16.31 -7.86 9.47
N LYS A 224 -17.37 -7.79 10.28
CA LYS A 224 -18.22 -6.59 10.37
C LYS A 224 -17.51 -5.43 11.08
N GLU A 225 -16.63 -5.71 12.04
CA GLU A 225 -15.77 -4.67 12.62
C GLU A 225 -14.83 -4.10 11.55
N LEU A 226 -14.18 -4.96 10.76
CA LEU A 226 -13.36 -4.52 9.63
C LEU A 226 -14.16 -3.67 8.63
N HIS A 227 -15.39 -4.08 8.31
CA HIS A 227 -16.29 -3.30 7.46
C HIS A 227 -16.50 -1.87 7.98
N LYS A 228 -16.71 -1.69 9.29
CA LYS A 228 -16.90 -0.37 9.91
C LYS A 228 -15.64 0.50 9.82
N ILE A 229 -14.46 -0.11 9.76
CA ILE A 229 -13.17 0.58 9.60
C ILE A 229 -13.00 1.04 8.15
N ILE A 230 -13.20 0.14 7.17
CA ILE A 230 -12.82 0.41 5.78
C ILE A 230 -13.90 1.09 4.95
N TYR A 231 -15.17 0.70 5.08
CA TYR A 231 -16.21 1.15 4.16
C TYR A 231 -16.48 2.67 4.20
N PRO A 232 -16.49 3.34 5.37
CA PRO A 232 -16.63 4.80 5.42
C PRO A 232 -15.52 5.56 4.69
N ARG A 233 -14.38 4.91 4.43
CA ARG A 233 -13.19 5.50 3.81
C ARG A 233 -13.07 5.23 2.31
N PHE A 234 -14.03 4.55 1.69
CA PHE A 234 -13.95 4.24 0.26
C PHE A 234 -13.79 5.49 -0.63
N GLN A 235 -14.40 6.61 -0.25
CA GLN A 235 -14.26 7.87 -0.98
C GLN A 235 -12.84 8.44 -0.92
N GLU A 236 -12.15 8.28 0.22
CA GLU A 236 -10.75 8.71 0.40
C GLU A 236 -9.80 7.94 -0.54
N PHE A 237 -10.14 6.69 -0.85
CA PHE A 237 -9.34 5.80 -1.71
C PHE A 237 -9.83 5.76 -3.16
N ASP A 238 -10.78 6.63 -3.54
CA ASP A 238 -11.38 6.70 -4.87
C ASP A 238 -12.11 5.42 -5.33
N LEU A 239 -12.66 4.65 -4.39
CA LEU A 239 -13.33 3.36 -4.63
C LEU A 239 -14.83 3.52 -4.96
N LYS A 240 -15.15 4.41 -5.91
CA LYS A 240 -16.51 4.94 -6.16
C LYS A 240 -17.53 3.86 -6.57
N GLU A 241 -17.13 2.88 -7.36
CA GLU A 241 -18.01 1.82 -7.90
C GLU A 241 -18.14 0.59 -6.98
N LEU A 242 -17.50 0.60 -5.81
CA LEU A 242 -17.59 -0.48 -4.82
C LEU A 242 -18.65 -0.17 -3.76
N ASN A 243 -19.68 -1.01 -3.73
CA ASN A 243 -20.80 -0.88 -2.82
C ASN A 243 -20.82 -2.04 -1.83
N ALA A 244 -21.14 -1.73 -0.57
CA ALA A 244 -21.53 -2.76 0.38
C ALA A 244 -22.85 -3.40 -0.08
N HIS A 245 -23.04 -4.68 0.25
CA HIS A 245 -24.27 -5.37 -0.11
C HIS A 245 -25.49 -4.69 0.56
N TRP A 246 -26.53 -4.40 -0.23
CA TRP A 246 -27.72 -3.65 0.22
C TRP A 246 -28.50 -4.36 1.34
N TRP A 247 -28.46 -5.69 1.37
CA TRP A 247 -28.97 -6.47 2.49
C TRP A 247 -27.84 -6.74 3.49
N LYS A 248 -27.91 -6.10 4.67
CA LYS A 248 -26.86 -6.12 5.71
C LYS A 248 -26.33 -7.52 6.07
N PRO A 249 -27.17 -8.57 6.19
CA PRO A 249 -26.69 -9.92 6.48
C PRO A 249 -25.74 -10.52 5.44
N ASN A 250 -25.80 -10.01 4.20
CA ASN A 250 -24.97 -10.43 3.07
C ASN A 250 -23.77 -9.51 2.82
N ILE A 251 -23.45 -8.57 3.71
CA ILE A 251 -22.16 -7.87 3.64
C ILE A 251 -21.00 -8.87 3.82
N THR A 252 -21.24 -9.91 4.61
CA THR A 252 -20.36 -11.06 4.79
C THR A 252 -21.03 -12.34 4.30
N SER A 253 -20.26 -13.40 4.04
CA SER A 253 -20.83 -14.74 3.90
C SER A 253 -21.55 -15.23 5.16
N SER A 254 -22.40 -16.24 5.00
CA SER A 254 -23.08 -16.91 6.10
C SER A 254 -22.09 -17.65 7.00
N GLU A 255 -22.26 -17.53 8.31
CA GLU A 255 -21.63 -18.31 9.37
C GLU A 255 -22.29 -19.69 9.58
N VAL A 256 -23.51 -19.85 9.07
CA VAL A 256 -24.33 -21.04 9.33
C VAL A 256 -24.08 -22.10 8.25
N TYR A 257 -23.60 -23.27 8.68
CA TYR A 257 -23.55 -24.48 7.87
C TYR A 257 -24.74 -25.38 8.22
N ARG A 258 -25.66 -25.61 7.27
CA ARG A 258 -26.85 -26.46 7.49
C ARG A 258 -26.79 -27.71 6.64
N LYS A 259 -26.97 -28.87 7.29
CA LYS A 259 -27.13 -30.16 6.61
C LYS A 259 -28.32 -30.10 5.65
N GLY A 260 -28.09 -30.47 4.39
CA GLY A 260 -29.12 -30.47 3.33
C GLY A 260 -29.26 -29.16 2.54
N PHE A 261 -28.71 -28.04 3.02
CA PHE A 261 -28.68 -26.77 2.29
C PHE A 261 -27.29 -26.44 1.73
N ASN A 262 -26.24 -26.73 2.52
CA ASN A 262 -24.87 -26.54 2.10
C ASN A 262 -24.30 -27.89 1.62
N GLN A 263 -23.98 -28.01 0.33
CA GLN A 263 -23.44 -29.24 -0.27
C GLN A 263 -21.91 -29.23 -0.43
N LYS A 264 -21.25 -28.12 -0.10
CA LYS A 264 -19.81 -27.91 -0.23
C LYS A 264 -19.22 -27.51 1.12
N GLN A 265 -17.98 -27.88 1.39
CA GLN A 265 -17.28 -27.53 2.61
C GLN A 265 -17.36 -26.02 2.92
N GLN A 266 -17.49 -25.69 4.21
CA GLN A 266 -17.41 -24.32 4.69
C GLN A 266 -16.03 -24.05 5.28
N ASP A 267 -15.09 -23.72 4.40
CA ASP A 267 -13.66 -23.52 4.68
C ASP A 267 -13.22 -22.05 4.65
N ALA A 268 -14.15 -21.12 4.44
CA ALA A 268 -13.87 -19.69 4.42
C ALA A 268 -15.01 -18.80 4.94
N MET A 269 -14.64 -17.57 5.30
CA MET A 269 -15.53 -16.43 5.55
C MET A 269 -15.01 -15.24 4.74
N TRP A 270 -15.90 -14.48 4.10
CA TRP A 270 -15.49 -13.27 3.40
C TRP A 270 -16.40 -12.08 3.71
N LEU A 271 -15.80 -10.89 3.58
CA LEU A 271 -16.40 -9.56 3.54
C LEU A 271 -16.24 -9.05 2.11
N HIS A 272 -17.30 -8.57 1.45
CA HIS A 272 -17.20 -8.20 0.04
C HIS A 272 -17.92 -6.90 -0.34
N TYR A 273 -17.47 -6.35 -1.46
CA TYR A 273 -17.97 -5.12 -2.06
C TYR A 273 -18.02 -5.26 -3.58
N GLY A 274 -19.05 -4.72 -4.20
CA GLY A 274 -19.25 -4.83 -5.64
C GLY A 274 -20.40 -3.97 -6.11
N TYR A 275 -21.30 -4.54 -6.90
CA TYR A 275 -22.37 -3.80 -7.55
C TYR A 275 -23.34 -3.19 -6.54
N SER A 276 -23.87 -2.02 -6.87
CA SER A 276 -25.05 -1.47 -6.21
C SER A 276 -26.26 -2.38 -6.41
N LYS A 277 -27.33 -2.15 -5.64
CA LYS A 277 -28.58 -2.90 -5.76
C LYS A 277 -29.16 -2.80 -7.16
N GLU A 278 -29.11 -1.61 -7.74
CA GLU A 278 -29.64 -1.29 -9.07
C GLU A 278 -28.85 -2.04 -10.14
N ARG A 279 -27.51 -2.00 -10.07
CA ARG A 279 -26.64 -2.65 -11.06
C ARG A 279 -26.67 -4.19 -10.94
N ALA A 280 -26.82 -4.71 -9.72
CA ALA A 280 -26.93 -6.15 -9.50
C ALA A 280 -28.21 -6.72 -10.14
N ASN A 281 -29.30 -5.95 -10.18
CA ASN A 281 -30.58 -6.31 -10.79
C ASN A 281 -31.10 -7.68 -10.31
N GLY A 282 -31.10 -7.89 -8.99
CA GLY A 282 -31.59 -9.12 -8.37
C GLY A 282 -30.67 -10.35 -8.47
N ARG A 283 -29.55 -10.26 -9.19
CA ARG A 283 -28.55 -11.34 -9.28
C ARG A 283 -27.82 -11.55 -7.96
N SER A 284 -27.35 -12.77 -7.75
CA SER A 284 -26.55 -13.10 -6.56
C SER A 284 -25.18 -12.44 -6.66
N PHE A 285 -24.66 -11.90 -5.56
CA PHE A 285 -23.30 -11.35 -5.52
C PHE A 285 -22.23 -12.39 -5.90
N MET A 286 -22.51 -13.69 -5.74
CA MET A 286 -21.59 -14.77 -6.14
C MET A 286 -21.45 -14.89 -7.67
N GLU A 287 -22.42 -14.35 -8.41
CA GLU A 287 -22.47 -14.33 -9.87
C GLU A 287 -21.88 -13.04 -10.45
N LEU A 288 -21.52 -12.07 -9.59
CA LEU A 288 -21.08 -10.73 -10.00
C LEU A 288 -19.61 -10.47 -9.65
N PRO A 289 -18.94 -9.54 -10.35
CA PRO A 289 -17.62 -9.06 -9.97
C PRO A 289 -17.65 -8.41 -8.59
N ARG A 290 -16.66 -8.72 -7.75
CA ARG A 290 -16.54 -8.15 -6.40
C ARG A 290 -15.10 -8.17 -5.91
N ILE A 291 -14.75 -7.17 -5.11
CA ILE A 291 -13.52 -7.18 -4.31
C ILE A 291 -13.88 -7.61 -2.88
N GLN A 292 -13.07 -8.47 -2.30
CA GLN A 292 -13.36 -9.11 -1.01
C GLN A 292 -12.12 -9.29 -0.15
N VAL A 293 -12.32 -9.23 1.16
CA VAL A 293 -11.41 -9.80 2.16
C VAL A 293 -11.91 -11.19 2.51
N ILE A 294 -11.05 -12.19 2.46
CA ILE A 294 -11.41 -13.59 2.75
C ILE A 294 -10.47 -14.17 3.80
N LEU A 295 -11.03 -14.78 4.84
CA LEU A 295 -10.29 -15.66 5.73
C LEU A 295 -10.52 -17.09 5.26
N VAL A 296 -9.44 -17.76 4.87
CA VAL A 296 -9.46 -19.15 4.40
C VAL A 296 -8.21 -19.86 4.93
N ARG A 297 -8.38 -21.02 5.55
CA ARG A 297 -7.28 -21.76 6.19
C ARG A 297 -6.51 -20.88 7.20
N ALA A 298 -5.22 -20.63 6.96
CA ALA A 298 -4.33 -19.82 7.79
C ALA A 298 -3.93 -18.49 7.12
N VAL A 299 -4.72 -18.01 6.14
CA VAL A 299 -4.42 -16.78 5.41
C VAL A 299 -5.59 -15.80 5.42
N ILE A 300 -5.27 -14.52 5.30
CA ILE A 300 -6.20 -13.47 4.90
C ILE A 300 -5.90 -13.12 3.45
N GLY A 301 -6.88 -13.28 2.57
CA GLY A 301 -6.79 -12.92 1.17
C GLY A 301 -7.51 -11.62 0.86
N VAL A 302 -6.93 -10.81 -0.02
CA VAL A 302 -7.61 -9.68 -0.68
C VAL A 302 -7.78 -10.03 -2.15
N TRP A 303 -9.02 -10.34 -2.53
CA TRP A 303 -9.32 -10.95 -3.82
C TRP A 303 -10.28 -10.09 -4.62
N PHE A 304 -10.00 -9.93 -5.90
CA PHE A 304 -11.00 -9.55 -6.90
C PHE A 304 -11.50 -10.81 -7.60
N ALA A 305 -12.78 -11.14 -7.39
CA ALA A 305 -13.39 -12.36 -7.91
C ALA A 305 -14.51 -12.02 -8.91
N ILE A 306 -14.48 -12.68 -10.07
CA ILE A 306 -15.50 -12.58 -11.11
C ILE A 306 -16.27 -13.90 -11.16
N GLY A 307 -17.60 -13.79 -11.23
CA GLY A 307 -18.58 -14.88 -11.07
C GLY A 307 -18.22 -16.20 -11.76
N LYS A 308 -18.61 -17.30 -11.11
CA LYS A 308 -18.49 -18.68 -11.61
C LYS A 308 -19.87 -19.24 -11.99
N ASP A 309 -19.92 -20.50 -12.41
CA ASP A 309 -21.16 -21.21 -12.74
C ASP A 309 -22.03 -20.40 -13.74
N TYR A 310 -21.37 -19.78 -14.73
CA TYR A 310 -21.94 -18.86 -15.73
C TYR A 310 -22.40 -17.49 -15.19
N GLY A 311 -22.13 -17.19 -13.92
CA GLY A 311 -22.11 -15.83 -13.39
C GLY A 311 -21.11 -14.95 -14.16
N SER A 312 -21.47 -13.70 -14.42
CA SER A 312 -20.70 -12.76 -15.24
C SER A 312 -20.32 -13.28 -16.63
N LYS A 313 -21.06 -14.26 -17.20
CA LYS A 313 -20.76 -14.85 -18.52
C LYS A 313 -20.54 -13.79 -19.60
N GLN A 314 -21.51 -12.89 -19.79
CA GLN A 314 -21.45 -11.87 -20.83
C GLN A 314 -20.23 -10.95 -20.66
N LEU A 315 -19.96 -10.51 -19.43
CA LEU A 315 -18.79 -9.69 -19.10
C LEU A 315 -17.49 -10.41 -19.46
N ARG A 316 -17.35 -11.71 -19.12
CA ARG A 316 -16.14 -12.49 -19.42
C ARG A 316 -15.99 -12.73 -20.92
N GLU A 317 -17.09 -12.92 -21.65
CA GLU A 317 -17.08 -13.04 -23.12
C GLU A 317 -16.66 -11.74 -23.79
N ASN A 318 -17.21 -10.62 -23.34
CA ASN A 318 -16.86 -9.29 -23.81
C ASN A 318 -15.37 -8.99 -23.55
N LEU A 319 -14.86 -9.28 -22.34
CA LEU A 319 -13.44 -9.17 -22.02
C LEU A 319 -12.57 -10.02 -22.96
N LYS A 320 -12.94 -11.29 -23.17
CA LYS A 320 -12.22 -12.17 -24.10
C LYS A 320 -12.25 -11.66 -25.53
N ASN A 321 -13.39 -11.14 -25.97
CA ASN A 321 -13.55 -10.59 -27.31
C ASN A 321 -12.66 -9.37 -27.50
N GLU A 322 -12.61 -8.45 -26.53
CA GLU A 322 -11.74 -7.28 -26.59
C GLU A 322 -10.26 -7.67 -26.58
N LEU A 323 -9.87 -8.61 -25.71
CA LEU A 323 -8.53 -9.20 -25.74
C LEU A 323 -8.24 -9.82 -27.11
N LYS A 324 -9.19 -10.45 -27.80
CA LYS A 324 -8.96 -11.00 -29.15
C LYS A 324 -8.84 -9.93 -30.22
N SER A 325 -9.72 -8.93 -30.21
CA SER A 325 -9.84 -7.94 -31.30
C SER A 325 -8.84 -6.80 -31.21
N SER A 326 -8.30 -6.50 -30.04
CA SER A 326 -7.53 -5.27 -29.80
C SER A 326 -6.15 -5.54 -29.22
N LEU A 327 -5.11 -5.39 -30.04
CA LEU A 327 -3.71 -5.52 -29.61
C LEU A 327 -3.33 -4.46 -28.56
N SER A 328 -3.83 -3.24 -28.73
CA SER A 328 -3.60 -2.16 -27.75
C SER A 328 -4.23 -2.51 -26.41
N TYR A 329 -5.44 -3.09 -26.41
CA TYR A 329 -6.08 -3.54 -25.19
C TYR A 329 -5.33 -4.70 -24.51
N ARG A 330 -4.78 -5.67 -25.26
CA ARG A 330 -3.94 -6.74 -24.68
C ARG A 330 -2.76 -6.16 -23.89
N LYS A 331 -2.05 -5.21 -24.50
CA LYS A 331 -0.90 -4.54 -23.87
C LYS A 331 -1.31 -3.76 -22.62
N TYR A 332 -2.42 -3.03 -22.72
CA TYR A 332 -2.96 -2.28 -21.59
C TYR A 332 -3.39 -3.20 -20.44
N PHE A 333 -4.14 -4.26 -20.72
CA PHE A 333 -4.59 -5.22 -19.70
C PHE A 333 -3.42 -5.95 -19.05
N HIS A 334 -2.39 -6.31 -19.83
CA HIS A 334 -1.15 -6.86 -19.30
C HIS A 334 -0.45 -5.86 -18.35
N GLN A 335 -0.33 -4.59 -18.74
CA GLN A 335 0.25 -3.56 -17.87
C GLN A 335 -0.53 -3.42 -16.54
N LEU A 336 -1.86 -3.48 -16.58
CA LEU A 336 -2.68 -3.46 -15.36
C LEU A 336 -2.34 -4.63 -14.43
N LEU A 337 -2.07 -5.82 -14.98
CA LEU A 337 -1.64 -6.97 -14.19
C LEU A 337 -0.22 -6.79 -13.65
N GLU A 338 0.73 -6.35 -14.47
CA GLU A 338 2.11 -6.07 -14.03
C GLU A 338 2.16 -5.05 -12.88
N ASP A 339 1.30 -4.02 -12.94
CA ASP A 339 1.24 -2.95 -11.94
C ASP A 339 0.76 -3.46 -10.56
N LEU A 340 0.12 -4.63 -10.48
CA LEU A 340 -0.20 -5.31 -9.22
C LEU A 340 1.06 -5.83 -8.50
N GLY A 341 2.04 -6.31 -9.26
CA GLY A 341 3.29 -6.89 -8.76
C GLY A 341 3.26 -8.39 -8.48
N ALA A 342 4.43 -8.93 -8.13
CA ALA A 342 4.69 -10.38 -8.02
C ALA A 342 3.97 -11.09 -6.86
N SER A 343 3.50 -10.34 -5.85
CA SER A 343 2.75 -10.89 -4.72
C SER A 343 1.32 -11.29 -5.08
N TYR A 344 0.84 -10.86 -6.25
CA TYR A 344 -0.47 -11.25 -6.77
C TYR A 344 -0.40 -12.53 -7.59
N ARG A 345 -1.54 -13.24 -7.54
CA ARG A 345 -1.82 -14.43 -8.33
C ARG A 345 -3.07 -14.22 -9.14
N LEU A 346 -3.13 -14.86 -10.29
CA LEU A 346 -4.26 -14.90 -11.19
C LEU A 346 -4.74 -16.35 -11.33
N PHE A 347 -5.95 -16.62 -10.85
CA PHE A 347 -6.63 -17.89 -11.06
C PHE A 347 -7.46 -17.84 -12.33
N VAL A 348 -7.07 -18.63 -13.33
CA VAL A 348 -7.79 -18.78 -14.61
C VAL A 348 -8.06 -20.25 -14.87
N GLY A 349 -9.28 -20.58 -15.30
CA GLY A 349 -9.62 -21.97 -15.61
C GLY A 349 -9.60 -22.94 -14.41
N GLY A 350 -9.42 -22.42 -13.19
CA GLY A 350 -9.21 -23.23 -11.98
C GLY A 350 -7.74 -23.56 -11.69
N VAL A 351 -6.80 -22.97 -12.43
CA VAL A 351 -5.36 -23.07 -12.22
C VAL A 351 -4.85 -21.74 -11.67
N ASP A 352 -3.87 -21.82 -10.77
CA ASP A 352 -3.23 -20.69 -10.11
C ASP A 352 -1.93 -20.31 -10.83
N HIS A 353 -1.77 -19.03 -11.15
CA HIS A 353 -0.60 -18.49 -11.83
C HIS A 353 -0.09 -17.27 -11.06
N LYS A 354 1.23 -17.18 -10.84
CA LYS A 354 1.80 -15.94 -10.32
C LYS A 354 1.79 -14.90 -11.43
N ILE A 355 1.46 -13.66 -11.09
CA ILE A 355 1.55 -12.55 -12.05
C ILE A 355 2.99 -12.39 -12.56
N SER A 356 3.99 -12.64 -11.71
CA SER A 356 5.41 -12.62 -12.08
C SER A 356 5.80 -13.60 -13.19
N ASP A 357 4.99 -14.62 -13.45
CA ASP A 357 5.30 -15.63 -14.47
C ASP A 357 4.81 -15.20 -15.86
N LEU A 358 4.00 -14.14 -15.94
CA LEU A 358 3.50 -13.56 -17.19
C LEU A 358 4.51 -12.52 -17.70
N GLN A 359 5.43 -12.94 -18.56
CA GLN A 359 6.54 -12.10 -19.03
C GLN A 359 6.14 -11.17 -20.19
N SER A 360 4.98 -11.42 -20.81
CA SER A 360 4.50 -10.69 -21.98
C SER A 360 2.99 -10.56 -22.02
N PHE A 361 2.51 -9.65 -22.88
CA PHE A 361 1.08 -9.51 -23.13
C PHE A 361 0.51 -10.70 -23.92
N GLU A 362 1.35 -11.44 -24.65
CA GLU A 362 1.02 -12.73 -25.26
C GLU A 362 0.75 -13.80 -24.21
N ASP A 363 1.61 -13.94 -23.19
CA ASP A 363 1.39 -14.90 -22.08
C ASP A 363 0.07 -14.62 -21.36
N THR A 364 -0.19 -13.34 -21.11
CA THR A 364 -1.44 -12.89 -20.48
C THR A 364 -2.64 -13.23 -21.36
N TYR A 365 -2.55 -12.95 -22.66
CA TYR A 365 -3.60 -13.26 -23.61
C TYR A 365 -3.90 -14.77 -23.66
N ASP A 366 -2.87 -15.60 -23.84
CA ASP A 366 -3.00 -17.04 -23.94
C ASP A 366 -3.60 -17.64 -22.66
N LEU A 367 -3.13 -17.19 -21.50
CA LEU A 367 -3.70 -17.59 -20.21
C LEU A 367 -5.17 -17.22 -20.11
N MET A 368 -5.54 -15.97 -20.42
CA MET A 368 -6.93 -15.50 -20.36
C MET A 368 -7.85 -16.24 -21.35
N MET A 369 -7.32 -16.78 -22.45
CA MET A 369 -8.11 -17.62 -23.36
C MET A 369 -8.51 -18.97 -22.75
N THR A 370 -7.71 -19.51 -21.82
CA THR A 370 -8.01 -20.76 -21.09
C THR A 370 -9.14 -20.63 -20.06
N ASP A 371 -9.61 -19.40 -19.84
CA ASP A 371 -10.60 -19.10 -18.83
C ASP A 371 -11.91 -19.93 -18.97
N ASN A 372 -12.41 -20.44 -17.85
CA ASN A 372 -13.55 -21.34 -17.77
C ASN A 372 -14.67 -20.72 -16.91
N GLN A 373 -15.81 -20.39 -17.54
CA GLN A 373 -16.95 -19.74 -16.89
C GLN A 373 -17.59 -20.53 -15.75
N LYS A 374 -17.32 -21.85 -15.65
CA LYS A 374 -17.75 -22.67 -14.50
C LYS A 374 -16.89 -22.45 -13.25
N LYS A 375 -15.71 -21.83 -13.40
CA LYS A 375 -14.78 -21.52 -12.30
C LYS A 375 -14.76 -20.00 -12.09
N TYR A 376 -14.35 -19.59 -10.89
CA TYR A 376 -14.06 -18.17 -10.65
C TYR A 376 -12.83 -17.79 -11.48
N LEU A 377 -12.84 -16.56 -11.99
CA LEU A 377 -11.64 -15.84 -12.41
C LEU A 377 -11.27 -14.92 -11.24
N ILE A 378 -10.06 -15.07 -10.68
CA ILE A 378 -9.68 -14.39 -9.44
C ILE A 378 -8.31 -13.74 -9.58
N LEU A 379 -8.19 -12.48 -9.20
CA LEU A 379 -6.92 -11.86 -8.83
C LEU A 379 -6.82 -11.83 -7.32
N ALA A 380 -5.74 -12.37 -6.77
CA ALA A 380 -5.62 -12.62 -5.34
C ALA A 380 -4.23 -12.24 -4.82
N ARG A 381 -4.19 -11.55 -3.68
CA ARG A 381 -3.02 -11.49 -2.81
C ARG A 381 -3.40 -12.11 -1.46
N ASP A 382 -2.53 -12.97 -0.94
CA ASP A 382 -2.71 -13.62 0.35
C ASP A 382 -1.65 -13.17 1.35
N PHE A 383 -2.06 -12.99 2.60
CA PHE A 383 -1.24 -12.61 3.73
C PHE A 383 -1.19 -13.75 4.74
N ASP A 384 0.00 -14.04 5.27
CA ASP A 384 0.13 -14.97 6.40
C ASP A 384 -0.61 -14.43 7.62
N LYS A 385 -1.19 -15.31 8.44
CA LYS A 385 -1.92 -14.90 9.65
C LYS A 385 -1.09 -14.08 10.66
N ASN A 386 0.24 -14.14 10.59
CA ASN A 386 1.14 -13.40 11.46
C ASN A 386 1.71 -12.15 10.78
N ASP A 387 1.27 -11.81 9.56
CA ASP A 387 1.76 -10.64 8.84
C ASP A 387 1.49 -9.37 9.66
N PRO A 388 2.51 -8.54 9.96
CA PRO A 388 2.34 -7.34 10.79
C PRO A 388 1.35 -6.32 10.19
N PHE A 389 1.12 -6.35 8.86
CA PHE A 389 0.13 -5.50 8.20
C PHE A 389 -1.32 -5.88 8.53
N LEU A 390 -1.54 -7.06 9.09
CA LEU A 390 -2.85 -7.50 9.58
C LEU A 390 -3.09 -7.19 11.06
N SER A 391 -2.21 -6.41 11.71
CA SER A 391 -2.40 -5.95 13.08
C SER A 391 -3.65 -5.07 13.24
N GLU A 392 -4.14 -4.95 14.48
CA GLU A 392 -5.34 -4.21 14.87
C GLU A 392 -5.34 -2.79 14.27
N ASP A 393 -4.18 -2.12 14.37
CA ASP A 393 -4.00 -0.74 13.95
C ASP A 393 -3.69 -0.59 12.45
N GLN A 394 -3.24 -1.65 11.77
CA GLN A 394 -2.76 -1.58 10.38
C GLN A 394 -3.72 -2.19 9.37
N ILE A 395 -4.64 -3.08 9.78
CA ILE A 395 -5.46 -3.83 8.83
C ILE A 395 -6.35 -2.91 7.98
N GLY A 396 -6.85 -1.80 8.55
CA GLY A 396 -7.70 -0.86 7.83
C GLY A 396 -7.00 -0.26 6.62
N GLU A 397 -5.80 0.30 6.82
CA GLU A 397 -4.96 0.86 5.75
C GLU A 397 -4.56 -0.21 4.75
N THR A 398 -4.09 -1.36 5.25
CA THR A 398 -3.62 -2.47 4.40
C THR A 398 -4.70 -2.91 3.43
N ILE A 399 -5.93 -3.15 3.92
CA ILE A 399 -7.04 -3.58 3.06
C ILE A 399 -7.44 -2.50 2.05
N LEU A 400 -7.47 -1.22 2.45
CA LEU A 400 -7.83 -0.11 1.55
C LEU A 400 -6.80 0.10 0.44
N ASP A 401 -5.51 -0.01 0.76
CA ASP A 401 -4.42 0.04 -0.22
C ASP A 401 -4.52 -1.13 -1.23
N GLU A 402 -4.79 -2.34 -0.76
CA GLU A 402 -4.95 -3.50 -1.66
C GLU A 402 -6.22 -3.42 -2.51
N PHE A 403 -7.31 -2.86 -1.98
CA PHE A 403 -8.51 -2.59 -2.76
C PHE A 403 -8.21 -1.56 -3.86
N LYS A 404 -7.48 -0.50 -3.53
CA LYS A 404 -7.06 0.53 -4.48
C LYS A 404 -6.17 -0.04 -5.60
N ARG A 405 -5.34 -1.04 -5.32
CA ARG A 405 -4.54 -1.75 -6.35
C ARG A 405 -5.40 -2.55 -7.31
N LEU A 406 -6.39 -3.27 -6.78
CA LEU A 406 -7.31 -4.09 -7.58
C LEU A 406 -8.36 -3.25 -8.33
N TYR A 407 -8.66 -2.04 -7.86
CA TYR A 407 -9.76 -1.21 -8.34
C TYR A 407 -9.67 -0.83 -9.82
N PRO A 408 -8.51 -0.42 -10.39
CA PRO A 408 -8.41 -0.14 -11.83
C PRO A 408 -8.84 -1.32 -12.72
N ILE A 409 -8.50 -2.55 -12.32
CA ILE A 409 -8.89 -3.76 -13.06
C ILE A 409 -10.38 -4.03 -12.87
N TYR A 410 -10.90 -3.82 -11.66
CA TYR A 410 -12.33 -3.91 -11.42
C TYR A 410 -13.10 -2.93 -12.33
N GLU A 411 -12.74 -1.65 -12.34
CA GLU A 411 -13.36 -0.63 -13.20
C GLU A 411 -13.24 -0.95 -14.69
N GLU A 412 -12.07 -1.42 -15.13
CA GLU A 412 -11.91 -1.82 -16.53
C GLU A 412 -12.88 -2.94 -16.89
N ILE A 413 -12.99 -3.93 -16.02
CA ILE A 413 -13.90 -5.06 -16.22
C ILE A 413 -15.37 -4.64 -16.19
N LEU A 414 -15.71 -3.61 -15.42
CA LEU A 414 -17.07 -3.06 -15.38
C LEU A 414 -17.52 -2.47 -16.73
N ARG A 415 -16.60 -2.02 -17.59
CA ARG A 415 -16.95 -1.48 -18.93
C ARG A 415 -17.61 -2.51 -19.83
N PHE A 416 -17.45 -3.80 -19.51
CA PHE A 416 -18.01 -4.91 -20.27
C PHE A 416 -19.33 -5.45 -19.72
N SER A 417 -19.86 -4.86 -18.63
CA SER A 417 -21.01 -5.39 -17.89
C SER A 417 -22.38 -4.83 -18.22
#